data_AF-A0A7I4YPT3-F1
#
_entry.id   AF-A0A7I4YPT3-F1
#
_cell.length_a   1.000
_cell.length_b   1.000
_cell.length_c   1.000
_cell.angle_alpha   90.00
_cell.angle_beta   90.00
_cell.angle_gamma   90.00
#
_symmetry.space_group_name_H-M   'P 1'
#
loop_
_entity.id
_entity.type
_entity.pdbx_description
1 polymer ?
#
loop_
_entity_poly.entity_id
_entity_poly.type
_entity_poly.pdbx_seq_one_letter_code
_entity_poly.pdbx_strand_id
1 'polypeptide(L)'
;MRLLWCVFIEEPHTRICSLRIPNRPLAAIFATFQLTVSLTSLFQHVFSIYKHRNVFLCRSGISANASIEEKYMAYDVIIFDFGLMHRVLGTEECVANYLDGGYMRFGWCIEQSSALIIAIFSLLCCPKPLWLLWPALLIQSSYSLGLAVLTMATAPKLLEALGGRVDLALTLMFSAYFFGFFFNWIFTFILWHHYWHLERLFSTTVPAEERTRLSKFPEPL
;
A
#
# COMPACT_ATOMS: atom_id res chain seq x y z
N MET A 1 16.12 -4.34 9.82
CA MET A 1 16.72 -2.97 9.85
C MET A 1 16.16 -2.18 11.04
N ARG A 2 16.85 -1.12 11.51
CA ARG A 2 16.31 -0.15 12.49
C ARG A 2 15.57 0.95 11.73
N LEU A 3 14.23 1.03 11.88
CA LEU A 3 13.41 2.01 11.16
C LEU A 3 12.99 3.21 12.02
N LEU A 4 12.80 2.99 13.32
CA LEU A 4 12.54 4.01 14.34
C LEU A 4 13.25 3.62 15.63
N TRP A 5 13.40 4.55 16.59
CA TRP A 5 14.02 4.29 17.90
C TRP A 5 13.46 3.01 18.57
N CYS A 6 12.16 2.71 18.39
CA CYS A 6 11.48 1.60 19.05
C CYS A 6 11.03 0.44 18.13
N VAL A 7 11.32 0.47 16.82
CA VAL A 7 10.88 -0.58 15.87
C VAL A 7 12.08 -1.26 15.21
N PHE A 8 12.26 -2.55 15.52
CA PHE A 8 13.30 -3.40 14.98
C PHE A 8 12.66 -4.52 14.17
N ILE A 9 12.83 -4.49 12.86
CA ILE A 9 12.38 -5.59 12.01
C ILE A 9 13.55 -6.57 11.86
N GLU A 10 13.45 -7.70 12.55
CA GLU A 10 14.31 -8.87 12.37
C GLU A 10 13.60 -9.85 11.41
N GLU A 11 14.33 -10.82 10.88
CA GLU A 11 13.79 -11.78 9.91
C GLU A 11 12.64 -12.66 10.45
N PRO A 12 12.76 -13.32 11.63
CA PRO A 12 11.66 -14.11 12.17
C PRO A 12 10.60 -13.25 12.89
N HIS A 13 11.00 -12.11 13.46
CA HIS A 13 10.18 -11.32 14.37
C HIS A 13 10.39 -9.81 14.20
N THR A 14 9.34 -9.05 14.39
CA THR A 14 9.40 -7.60 14.54
C THR A 14 9.29 -7.26 16.02
N ARG A 15 10.23 -6.46 16.53
CA ARG A 15 10.18 -5.93 17.89
C ARG A 15 9.62 -4.52 17.91
N ILE A 16 8.55 -4.30 18.67
CA ILE A 16 7.95 -2.97 18.90
C ILE A 16 8.04 -2.70 20.40
N CYS A 17 8.81 -1.68 20.82
CA CYS A 17 8.92 -1.28 22.23
C CYS A 17 9.18 -2.47 23.19
N SER A 18 10.07 -3.39 22.80
CA SER A 18 10.44 -4.64 23.51
C SER A 18 9.51 -5.85 23.33
N LEU A 19 8.33 -5.70 22.73
CA LEU A 19 7.44 -6.83 22.39
C LEU A 19 7.92 -7.51 21.10
N ARG A 20 8.19 -8.83 21.15
CA ARG A 20 8.54 -9.65 19.99
C ARG A 20 7.27 -10.21 19.35
N ILE A 21 6.98 -9.79 18.12
CA ILE A 21 5.83 -10.26 17.35
C ILE A 21 6.35 -11.06 16.14
N PRO A 22 5.90 -12.31 15.92
CA PRO A 22 6.27 -13.06 14.73
C PRO A 22 5.78 -12.38 13.44
N ASN A 23 6.63 -12.37 12.42
CA ASN A 23 6.35 -11.64 11.18
C ASN A 23 5.18 -12.22 10.38
N ARG A 24 4.90 -13.51 10.49
CA ARG A 24 3.82 -14.18 9.75
C ARG A 24 2.42 -13.62 10.10
N PRO A 25 1.94 -13.64 11.36
CA PRO A 25 0.65 -13.06 11.69
C PRO A 25 0.64 -11.54 11.50
N LEU A 26 1.78 -10.88 11.71
CA LEU A 26 1.89 -9.45 11.49
C LEU A 26 1.67 -9.10 10.00
N ALA A 27 2.37 -9.78 9.09
CA ALA A 27 2.17 -9.64 7.64
C ALA A 27 0.73 -9.96 7.22
N ALA A 28 0.09 -10.96 7.82
CA ALA A 28 -1.31 -11.30 7.53
C ALA A 28 -2.29 -10.19 7.98
N ILE A 29 -2.05 -9.57 9.14
CA ILE A 29 -2.85 -8.44 9.64
C ILE A 29 -2.68 -7.23 8.72
N PHE A 30 -1.43 -6.86 8.40
CA PHE A 30 -1.15 -5.75 7.50
C PHE A 30 -1.73 -5.99 6.10
N ALA A 31 -1.61 -7.21 5.57
CA ALA A 31 -2.19 -7.59 4.27
C ALA A 31 -3.73 -7.50 4.30
N THR A 32 -4.38 -7.93 5.37
CA THR A 32 -5.84 -7.82 5.54
C THR A 32 -6.29 -6.37 5.58
N PHE A 33 -5.59 -5.52 6.34
CA PHE A 33 -5.90 -4.09 6.40
C PHE A 33 -5.72 -3.43 5.03
N GLN A 34 -4.60 -3.69 4.37
CA GLN A 34 -4.33 -3.13 3.04
C GLN A 34 -5.33 -3.65 2.00
N LEU A 35 -5.81 -4.89 2.15
CA LEU A 35 -6.87 -5.44 1.31
C LEU A 35 -8.18 -4.68 1.53
N THR A 36 -8.53 -4.33 2.77
CA THR A 36 -9.70 -3.49 3.04
C THR A 36 -9.58 -2.14 2.34
N VAL A 37 -8.44 -1.45 2.46
CA VAL A 37 -8.20 -0.16 1.77
C VAL A 37 -8.34 -0.30 0.25
N SER A 38 -7.73 -1.34 -0.32
CA SER A 38 -7.79 -1.64 -1.76
C SER A 38 -9.20 -1.94 -2.24
N LEU A 39 -9.98 -2.73 -1.48
CA LEU A 39 -11.37 -3.04 -1.80
C LEU A 39 -12.29 -1.82 -1.65
N THR A 40 -12.06 -0.96 -0.66
CA THR A 40 -12.76 0.32 -0.53
C THR A 40 -12.50 1.18 -1.77
N SER A 41 -11.24 1.37 -2.16
CA SER A 41 -10.93 2.13 -3.38
C SER A 41 -11.51 1.49 -4.65
N LEU A 42 -11.47 0.15 -4.77
CA LEU A 42 -12.10 -0.56 -5.88
C LEU A 42 -13.62 -0.30 -5.91
N PHE A 43 -14.26 -0.27 -4.75
CA PHE A 43 -15.68 0.08 -4.65
C PHE A 43 -15.95 1.52 -5.08
N GLN A 44 -15.05 2.48 -4.84
CA GLN A 44 -15.19 3.84 -5.38
C GLN A 44 -15.28 3.83 -6.92
N HIS A 45 -14.41 3.06 -7.57
CA HIS A 45 -14.43 2.93 -9.03
C HIS A 45 -15.69 2.24 -9.54
N VAL A 46 -16.08 1.11 -8.94
CA VAL A 46 -17.31 0.39 -9.31
C VAL A 46 -18.54 1.29 -9.16
N PHE A 47 -18.63 2.01 -8.05
CA PHE A 47 -19.72 2.95 -7.78
C PHE A 47 -19.72 4.10 -8.80
N SER A 48 -18.56 4.67 -9.10
CA SER A 48 -18.40 5.71 -10.12
C SER A 48 -18.86 5.26 -11.50
N ILE A 49 -18.47 4.05 -11.91
CA ILE A 49 -18.86 3.48 -13.21
C ILE A 49 -20.38 3.30 -13.25
N TYR A 50 -20.97 2.75 -12.19
CA TYR A 50 -22.40 2.47 -12.13
C TYR A 50 -23.25 3.75 -12.16
N LYS A 51 -22.91 4.74 -11.32
CA LYS A 51 -23.73 5.94 -11.13
C LYS A 51 -23.40 7.07 -12.11
N HIS A 52 -22.13 7.25 -12.44
CA HIS A 52 -21.64 8.40 -13.20
C HIS A 52 -21.12 8.05 -14.59
N ARG A 53 -21.09 6.75 -14.97
CA ARG A 53 -20.55 6.23 -16.25
C ARG A 53 -19.10 6.66 -16.51
N ASN A 54 -18.36 6.96 -15.45
CA ASN A 54 -16.94 7.33 -15.48
C ASN A 54 -16.16 6.41 -14.55
N VAL A 55 -14.91 6.08 -14.89
CA VAL A 55 -14.08 5.16 -14.12
C VAL A 55 -13.75 5.69 -12.72
N PHE A 56 -13.48 7.00 -12.62
CA PHE A 56 -13.31 7.66 -11.34
C PHE A 56 -13.74 9.12 -11.45
N LEU A 57 -14.90 9.45 -10.88
CA LEU A 57 -15.38 10.82 -10.77
C LEU A 57 -15.12 11.33 -9.35
N CYS A 58 -13.93 11.88 -9.13
CA CYS A 58 -13.61 12.55 -7.88
C CYS A 58 -13.63 14.07 -8.04
N ARG A 59 -14.44 14.73 -7.20
CA ARG A 59 -14.48 16.19 -7.08
C ARG A 59 -14.24 16.57 -5.63
N SER A 60 -13.18 17.33 -5.39
CA SER A 60 -12.72 17.69 -4.05
C SER A 60 -13.46 18.90 -3.46
N GLY A 61 -14.01 19.77 -4.32
CA GLY A 61 -14.79 20.97 -3.96
C GLY A 61 -16.21 20.68 -3.46
N ILE A 62 -16.37 19.85 -2.44
CA ILE A 62 -17.68 19.49 -1.88
C ILE A 62 -18.10 20.35 -0.69
N SER A 63 -19.40 20.63 -0.59
CA SER A 63 -19.99 21.36 0.55
C SER A 63 -19.90 20.54 1.85
N ALA A 64 -19.80 21.22 3.00
CA ALA A 64 -19.84 20.58 4.32
C ALA A 64 -21.13 19.75 4.54
N ASN A 65 -22.23 20.15 3.90
CA ASN A 65 -23.53 19.48 3.96
C ASN A 65 -23.73 18.42 2.87
N ALA A 66 -22.69 18.08 2.10
CA ALA A 66 -22.76 17.05 1.07
C ALA A 66 -23.11 15.68 1.69
N SER A 67 -23.77 14.85 0.88
CA SER A 67 -24.13 13.48 1.25
C SER A 67 -22.88 12.62 1.52
N ILE A 68 -23.06 11.51 2.24
CA ILE A 68 -21.96 10.58 2.54
C ILE A 68 -21.35 10.02 1.24
N GLU A 69 -22.17 9.78 0.22
CA GLU A 69 -21.73 9.30 -1.09
C GLU A 69 -20.83 10.31 -1.80
N GLU A 70 -21.19 11.60 -1.78
CA GLU A 70 -20.38 12.66 -2.38
C GLU A 70 -19.07 12.86 -1.62
N LYS A 71 -19.11 12.79 -0.28
CA LYS A 71 -17.90 12.80 0.56
C LYS A 71 -16.99 11.63 0.25
N TYR A 72 -17.56 10.44 0.10
CA TYR A 72 -16.81 9.25 -0.26
C TYR A 72 -16.14 9.35 -1.63
N MET A 73 -16.81 9.96 -2.62
CA MET A 73 -16.25 10.18 -3.95
C MET A 73 -15.26 11.34 -4.03
N ALA A 74 -15.24 12.23 -3.05
CA ALA A 74 -14.32 13.37 -2.99
C ALA A 74 -12.90 13.01 -2.49
N TYR A 75 -12.69 11.76 -2.08
CA TYR A 75 -11.44 11.28 -1.51
C TYR A 75 -10.81 10.20 -2.39
N ASP A 76 -9.49 10.13 -2.43
CA ASP A 76 -8.75 9.02 -3.03
C ASP A 76 -8.22 8.11 -1.90
N VAL A 77 -8.98 7.04 -1.62
CA VAL A 77 -8.74 6.17 -0.47
C VAL A 77 -7.44 5.38 -0.62
N ILE A 78 -7.08 4.96 -1.85
CA ILE A 78 -5.87 4.16 -2.07
C ILE A 78 -4.58 4.97 -1.92
N ILE A 79 -4.61 6.29 -1.95
CA ILE A 79 -3.42 7.11 -1.62
C ILE A 79 -3.56 7.86 -0.30
N PHE A 80 -4.63 7.60 0.45
CA PHE A 80 -4.95 8.31 1.69
C PHE A 80 -5.07 9.83 1.50
N ASP A 81 -5.56 10.27 0.34
CA ASP A 81 -5.81 11.68 0.03
C ASP A 81 -7.27 12.03 0.35
N PHE A 82 -7.47 12.56 1.54
CA PHE A 82 -8.77 13.04 2.02
C PHE A 82 -8.95 14.55 1.80
N GLY A 83 -8.56 15.03 0.62
CA GLY A 83 -8.61 16.45 0.24
C GLY A 83 -7.31 17.22 0.52
N LEU A 84 -6.23 16.52 0.85
CA LEU A 84 -4.91 17.12 1.04
C LEU A 84 -4.42 17.75 -0.27
N MET A 85 -4.55 17.04 -1.39
CA MET A 85 -4.04 17.53 -2.67
C MET A 85 -4.85 18.73 -3.17
N HIS A 86 -6.17 18.74 -2.97
CA HIS A 86 -6.97 19.93 -3.22
C HIS A 86 -6.49 21.13 -2.41
N ARG A 87 -6.21 20.95 -1.11
CA ARG A 87 -5.77 22.02 -0.22
C ARG A 87 -4.37 22.55 -0.57
N VAL A 88 -3.47 21.67 -0.98
CA VAL A 88 -2.05 21.97 -1.23
C VAL A 88 -1.79 22.44 -2.67
N LEU A 89 -2.46 21.83 -3.65
CA LEU A 89 -2.28 22.09 -5.08
C LEU A 89 -3.38 22.98 -5.67
N GLY A 90 -4.50 23.17 -4.98
CA GLY A 90 -5.65 23.92 -5.50
C GLY A 90 -6.43 23.19 -6.59
N THR A 91 -6.37 21.85 -6.63
CA THR A 91 -7.00 21.05 -7.69
C THR A 91 -8.48 20.78 -7.41
N GLU A 92 -9.35 21.00 -8.38
CA GLU A 92 -10.81 20.77 -8.25
C GLU A 92 -11.21 19.28 -8.28
N GLU A 93 -10.32 18.44 -8.79
CA GLU A 93 -10.47 16.98 -8.87
C GLU A 93 -9.32 16.27 -8.14
N CYS A 94 -9.48 14.96 -7.90
CA CYS A 94 -8.38 14.14 -7.39
C CYS A 94 -7.23 14.08 -8.39
N VAL A 95 -5.99 13.91 -7.90
CA VAL A 95 -4.80 13.80 -8.75
C VAL A 95 -4.92 12.68 -9.80
N ALA A 96 -5.57 11.57 -9.45
CA ALA A 96 -5.83 10.46 -10.36
C ALA A 96 -6.66 10.87 -11.59
N ASN A 97 -7.59 11.81 -11.44
CA ASN A 97 -8.39 12.30 -12.56
C ASN A 97 -7.53 13.08 -13.57
N TYR A 98 -6.58 13.88 -13.10
CA TYR A 98 -5.68 14.65 -13.95
C TYR A 98 -4.63 13.81 -14.67
N LEU A 99 -4.16 12.72 -14.06
CA LEU A 99 -3.12 11.89 -14.65
C LEU A 99 -3.67 11.01 -15.78
N ASP A 100 -4.76 10.30 -15.49
CA ASP A 100 -5.22 9.21 -16.34
C ASP A 100 -6.74 8.98 -16.25
N GLY A 101 -7.50 9.87 -15.60
CA GLY A 101 -8.93 9.67 -15.37
C GLY A 101 -9.25 8.54 -14.37
N GLY A 102 -8.25 8.06 -13.61
CA GLY A 102 -8.36 6.98 -12.63
C GLY A 102 -8.35 5.55 -13.18
N TYR A 103 -8.00 5.34 -14.44
CA TYR A 103 -7.91 4.00 -15.06
C TYR A 103 -6.76 3.15 -14.49
N MET A 104 -5.56 3.72 -14.35
CA MET A 104 -4.42 3.13 -13.69
C MET A 104 -4.73 2.83 -12.23
N ARG A 105 -5.44 3.71 -11.52
CA ARG A 105 -5.88 3.45 -10.13
C ARG A 105 -6.85 2.28 -10.06
N PHE A 106 -7.80 2.20 -10.99
CA PHE A 106 -8.72 1.07 -11.06
C PHE A 106 -8.01 -0.26 -11.32
N GLY A 107 -7.11 -0.30 -12.32
CA GLY A 107 -6.29 -1.48 -12.60
C GLY A 107 -5.41 -1.87 -11.41
N TRP A 108 -4.79 -0.88 -10.77
CA TRP A 108 -3.99 -1.07 -9.57
C TRP A 108 -4.79 -1.71 -8.44
N CYS A 109 -6.02 -1.24 -8.18
CA CYS A 109 -6.85 -1.81 -7.12
C CYS A 109 -7.21 -3.27 -7.39
N ILE A 110 -7.40 -3.67 -8.66
CA ILE A 110 -7.65 -5.07 -9.03
C ILE A 110 -6.41 -5.92 -8.77
N GLU A 111 -5.25 -5.48 -9.27
CA GLU A 111 -3.99 -6.21 -9.13
C GLU A 111 -3.56 -6.32 -7.67
N GLN A 112 -3.61 -5.22 -6.92
CA GLN A 112 -3.30 -5.15 -5.50
C GLN A 112 -4.23 -6.06 -4.68
N SER A 113 -5.55 -6.01 -4.91
CA SER A 113 -6.50 -6.87 -4.18
C SER A 113 -6.22 -8.35 -4.45
N SER A 114 -5.97 -8.70 -5.72
CA SER A 114 -5.66 -10.06 -6.14
C SER A 114 -4.36 -10.56 -5.50
N ALA A 115 -3.29 -9.77 -5.55
CA ALA A 115 -2.00 -10.09 -4.94
C ALA A 115 -2.11 -10.27 -3.42
N LEU A 116 -2.86 -9.41 -2.73
CA LEU A 116 -3.08 -9.50 -1.29
C LEU A 116 -3.90 -10.72 -0.89
N ILE A 117 -4.94 -11.09 -1.66
CA ILE A 117 -5.72 -12.31 -1.42
C ILE A 117 -4.81 -13.54 -1.52
N ILE A 118 -3.97 -13.62 -2.56
CA ILE A 118 -3.00 -14.71 -2.74
C ILE A 118 -2.01 -14.75 -1.56
N ALA A 119 -1.50 -13.59 -1.14
CA ALA A 119 -0.58 -13.51 0.00
C ALA A 119 -1.24 -13.92 1.32
N ILE A 120 -2.45 -13.47 1.62
CA ILE A 120 -3.20 -13.89 2.82
C ILE A 120 -3.41 -15.40 2.80
N PHE A 121 -3.81 -15.96 1.66
CA PHE A 121 -3.96 -17.41 1.51
C PHE A 121 -2.64 -18.16 1.73
N SER A 122 -1.53 -17.67 1.18
CA SER A 122 -0.21 -18.27 1.41
C SER A 122 0.22 -18.17 2.88
N LEU A 123 0.02 -17.01 3.51
CA LEU A 123 0.37 -16.77 4.91
C LEU A 123 -0.47 -17.61 5.87
N LEU A 124 -1.73 -17.90 5.56
CA LEU A 124 -2.62 -18.65 6.46
C LEU A 124 -2.62 -20.16 6.16
N CYS A 125 -2.79 -20.54 4.89
CA CYS A 125 -3.07 -21.92 4.48
C CYS A 125 -1.85 -22.66 3.92
N CYS A 126 -1.01 -21.98 3.11
CA CYS A 126 0.04 -22.63 2.32
C CYS A 126 1.38 -21.88 2.41
N PRO A 127 2.17 -22.06 3.49
CA PRO A 127 3.43 -21.32 3.68
C PRO A 127 4.61 -21.84 2.86
N LYS A 128 4.46 -22.99 2.18
CA LYS A 128 5.57 -23.69 1.49
C LYS A 128 5.92 -23.09 0.12
N PRO A 129 4.98 -22.76 -0.77
CA PRO A 129 5.35 -22.20 -2.06
C PRO A 129 5.67 -20.70 -1.91
N LEU A 130 6.96 -20.39 -1.76
CA LEU A 130 7.50 -19.02 -1.67
C LEU A 130 7.03 -18.10 -2.81
N TRP A 131 6.88 -18.65 -4.01
CA TRP A 131 6.49 -17.90 -5.21
C TRP A 131 5.08 -17.31 -5.13
N LEU A 132 4.19 -17.81 -4.25
CA LEU A 132 2.87 -17.18 -4.02
C LEU A 132 2.98 -15.80 -3.35
N LEU A 133 4.08 -15.51 -2.65
CA LEU A 133 4.31 -14.21 -2.03
C LEU A 133 4.84 -13.17 -3.03
N TRP A 134 5.37 -13.59 -4.18
CA TRP A 134 6.01 -12.70 -5.15
C TRP A 134 5.08 -11.61 -5.69
N PRO A 135 3.82 -11.89 -6.11
CA PRO A 135 2.93 -10.86 -6.58
C PRO A 135 2.72 -9.76 -5.53
N ALA A 136 2.49 -10.14 -4.27
CA ALA A 136 2.32 -9.18 -3.19
C ALA A 136 3.61 -8.40 -2.89
N LEU A 137 4.78 -9.05 -2.91
CA LEU A 137 6.07 -8.37 -2.72
C LEU A 137 6.30 -7.30 -3.79
N LEU A 138 6.11 -7.63 -5.07
CA LEU A 138 6.33 -6.71 -6.18
C LEU A 138 5.34 -5.55 -6.17
N ILE A 139 4.05 -5.86 -6.05
CA ILE A 139 2.98 -4.86 -6.07
C ILE A 139 3.04 -3.96 -4.83
N GLN A 140 3.26 -4.52 -3.63
CA GLN A 140 3.37 -3.73 -2.40
C GLN A 140 4.63 -2.84 -2.36
N SER A 141 5.75 -3.33 -2.90
CA SER A 141 6.97 -2.52 -3.03
C SER A 141 6.76 -1.36 -3.99
N SER A 142 6.12 -1.64 -5.13
CA SER A 142 5.80 -0.64 -6.15
C SER A 142 4.81 0.39 -5.61
N TYR A 143 3.84 -0.02 -4.80
CA TYR A 143 2.89 0.88 -4.14
C TYR A 143 3.59 1.84 -3.18
N SER A 144 4.47 1.32 -2.31
CA SER A 144 5.24 2.15 -1.36
C SER A 144 6.18 3.12 -2.07
N LEU A 145 6.81 2.67 -3.16
CA LEU A 145 7.62 3.53 -4.02
C LEU A 145 6.78 4.61 -4.69
N GLY A 146 5.61 4.26 -5.23
CA GLY A 146 4.67 5.20 -5.85
C GLY A 146 4.21 6.29 -4.88
N LEU A 147 3.88 5.93 -3.63
CA LEU A 147 3.56 6.90 -2.58
C LEU A 147 4.77 7.80 -2.24
N ALA A 148 5.99 7.26 -2.24
CA ALA A 148 7.21 8.05 -2.01
C ALA A 148 7.47 9.05 -3.14
N VAL A 149 7.30 8.64 -4.40
CA VAL A 149 7.42 9.53 -5.56
C VAL A 149 6.35 10.62 -5.50
N LEU A 150 5.10 10.27 -5.17
CA LEU A 150 4.03 11.26 -5.01
C LEU A 150 4.32 12.25 -3.88
N THR A 151 4.79 11.76 -2.74
CA THR A 151 5.18 12.60 -1.59
C THR A 151 6.31 13.54 -1.99
N MET A 152 7.30 13.05 -2.73
CA MET A 152 8.44 13.84 -3.20
C MET A 152 8.01 14.91 -4.21
N ALA A 153 7.14 14.55 -5.17
CA ALA A 153 6.62 15.47 -6.17
C ALA A 153 5.78 16.60 -5.54
N THR A 154 5.06 16.29 -4.45
CA THR A 154 4.21 17.25 -3.73
C THR A 154 4.92 17.95 -2.58
N ALA A 155 6.14 17.53 -2.22
CA ALA A 155 6.91 18.04 -1.09
C ALA A 155 7.10 19.58 -1.10
N PRO A 156 7.44 20.23 -2.23
CA PRO A 156 7.61 21.68 -2.24
C PRO A 156 6.32 22.41 -1.84
N LYS A 157 5.18 21.97 -2.38
CA LYS A 157 3.87 22.57 -2.11
C LYS A 157 3.37 22.25 -0.71
N LEU A 158 3.67 21.05 -0.23
CA LEU A 158 3.37 20.65 1.13
C LEU A 158 4.17 21.49 2.15
N LEU A 159 5.45 21.75 1.88
CA LEU A 159 6.29 22.62 2.71
C LEU A 159 5.80 24.07 2.71
N GLU A 160 5.36 24.58 1.55
CA GLU A 160 4.74 25.90 1.43
C GLU A 160 3.46 26.00 2.28
N ALA A 161 2.60 24.99 2.23
CA ALA A 161 1.39 24.92 3.03
C ALA A 161 1.68 24.83 4.55
N LEU A 162 2.69 24.05 4.94
CA LEU A 162 3.13 23.90 6.33
C LEU A 162 3.86 25.14 6.88
N GLY A 163 4.54 25.90 6.01
CA GLY A 163 5.16 27.19 6.35
C GLY A 163 4.15 28.33 6.52
N GLY A 164 2.90 28.13 6.09
CA GLY A 164 1.79 29.05 6.26
C GLY A 164 1.06 28.88 7.60
N ARG A 165 -0.25 29.21 7.61
CA ARG A 165 -1.11 28.95 8.78
C ARG A 165 -1.55 27.50 8.78
N VAL A 166 -1.00 26.71 9.72
CA VAL A 166 -1.42 25.33 9.94
C VAL A 166 -2.75 25.33 10.70
N ASP A 167 -3.81 24.91 10.03
CA ASP A 167 -5.12 24.69 10.63
C ASP A 167 -5.30 23.21 11.05
N LEU A 168 -6.30 22.93 11.89
CA LEU A 168 -6.58 21.57 12.37
C LEU A 168 -6.94 20.64 11.20
N ALA A 169 -7.67 21.15 10.20
CA ALA A 169 -8.10 20.38 9.04
C ALA A 169 -6.90 19.90 8.20
N LEU A 170 -5.96 20.80 7.88
CA LEU A 170 -4.71 20.46 7.18
C LEU A 170 -3.89 19.45 7.99
N THR A 171 -3.80 19.64 9.30
CA THR A 171 -3.08 18.71 10.18
C THR A 171 -3.68 17.30 10.11
N LEU A 172 -5.01 17.18 10.15
CA LEU A 172 -5.69 15.89 10.05
C LEU A 172 -5.48 15.25 8.67
N MET A 173 -5.67 15.99 7.58
CA MET A 173 -5.44 15.49 6.21
C MET A 173 -3.99 15.03 6.01
N PHE A 174 -3.03 15.84 6.47
CA PHE A 174 -1.62 15.51 6.39
C PHE A 174 -1.28 14.28 7.23
N SER A 175 -1.82 14.18 8.45
CA SER A 175 -1.60 13.03 9.33
C SER A 175 -2.14 11.73 8.73
N ALA A 176 -3.29 11.77 8.05
CA ALA A 176 -3.87 10.61 7.38
C ALA A 176 -3.00 10.15 6.21
N TYR A 177 -2.54 11.09 5.38
CA TYR A 177 -1.63 10.80 4.27
C TYR A 177 -0.30 10.22 4.77
N PHE A 178 0.31 10.85 5.77
CA PHE A 178 1.57 10.40 6.35
C PHE A 178 1.43 9.04 7.05
N PHE A 179 0.32 8.79 7.73
CA PHE A 179 0.01 7.50 8.31
C PHE A 179 -0.07 6.42 7.23
N GLY A 180 -0.80 6.66 6.14
CA GLY A 180 -0.89 5.73 5.01
C GLY A 180 0.46 5.46 4.36
N PHE A 181 1.27 6.50 4.15
CA PHE A 181 2.64 6.38 3.66
C PHE A 181 3.50 5.48 4.56
N PHE A 182 3.54 5.80 5.86
CA PHE A 182 4.37 5.08 6.81
C PHE A 182 3.90 3.63 7.03
N PHE A 183 2.60 3.42 7.10
CA PHE A 183 1.97 2.10 7.19
C PHE A 183 2.40 1.19 6.03
N ASN A 184 2.36 1.71 4.79
CA ASN A 184 2.74 0.94 3.61
C ASN A 184 4.22 0.57 3.59
N TRP A 185 5.08 1.48 4.03
CA TRP A 185 6.51 1.19 4.19
C TRP A 185 6.76 0.11 5.24
N ILE A 186 6.15 0.22 6.42
CA ILE A 186 6.26 -0.82 7.46
C ILE A 186 5.81 -2.16 6.92
N PHE A 187 4.64 -2.22 6.30
CA PHE A 187 4.09 -3.46 5.76
C PHE A 187 5.06 -4.08 4.74
N THR A 188 5.57 -3.28 3.80
CA THR A 188 6.54 -3.72 2.80
C THR A 188 7.78 -4.34 3.44
N PHE A 189 8.35 -3.68 4.45
CA PHE A 189 9.52 -4.21 5.15
C PHE A 189 9.22 -5.52 5.88
N ILE A 190 8.08 -5.62 6.58
CA ILE A 190 7.68 -6.85 7.28
C ILE A 190 7.51 -7.99 6.28
N LEU A 191 6.86 -7.73 5.15
CA LEU A 191 6.60 -8.73 4.11
C LEU A 191 7.91 -9.24 3.50
N TRP A 192 8.85 -8.34 3.16
CA TRP A 192 10.19 -8.70 2.67
C TRP A 192 11.00 -9.48 3.71
N HIS A 193 11.02 -9.02 4.96
CA HIS A 193 11.74 -9.72 6.03
C HIS A 193 11.17 -11.11 6.29
N HIS A 194 9.84 -11.28 6.20
CA HIS A 194 9.22 -12.59 6.28
C HIS A 194 9.61 -13.48 5.10
N TYR A 195 9.60 -12.94 3.88
CA TYR A 195 10.02 -13.67 2.68
C TYR A 195 11.47 -14.16 2.79
N TRP A 196 12.42 -13.29 3.13
CA TRP A 196 13.84 -13.68 3.27
C TRP A 196 14.06 -14.70 4.38
N HIS A 197 13.30 -14.61 5.48
CA HIS A 197 13.33 -15.61 6.53
C HIS A 197 12.94 -16.99 6.01
N LEU A 198 11.84 -17.07 5.24
CA LEU A 198 11.39 -18.32 4.62
C LEU A 198 12.42 -18.82 3.59
N GLU A 199 12.93 -17.94 2.73
CA GLU A 199 13.93 -18.28 1.72
C GLU A 199 15.20 -18.88 2.34
N ARG A 200 15.68 -18.32 3.46
CA ARG A 200 16.82 -18.88 4.21
C ARG A 200 16.51 -20.25 4.79
N LEU A 201 15.35 -20.42 5.43
CA LEU A 201 14.92 -21.71 5.96
C LEU A 201 14.93 -22.77 4.87
N PHE A 202 14.26 -22.49 3.74
CA PHE A 202 14.18 -23.42 2.62
C PHE A 202 15.54 -23.69 1.98
N SER A 203 16.39 -22.67 1.83
CA SER A 203 17.76 -22.81 1.30
C SER A 203 18.63 -23.71 2.18
N THR A 204 18.45 -23.66 3.51
CA THR A 204 19.21 -24.51 4.45
C THR A 204 18.68 -25.94 4.55
N THR A 205 17.41 -26.18 4.24
CA THR A 205 16.79 -27.52 4.34
C THR A 205 16.95 -28.39 3.10
N VAL A 206 17.37 -27.83 1.96
CA VAL A 206 17.62 -28.59 0.72
C VAL A 206 19.05 -29.20 0.77
N PRO A 207 19.21 -30.54 0.72
CA PRO A 207 20.52 -31.19 0.66
C PRO A 207 21.34 -30.70 -0.54
N ALA A 208 22.66 -30.59 -0.39
CA ALA A 208 23.56 -30.05 -1.42
C ALA A 208 23.45 -30.74 -2.81
N GLU A 209 23.03 -32.01 -2.84
CA GLU A 209 22.79 -32.76 -4.08
C GLU A 209 21.64 -32.21 -4.93
N GLU A 210 20.56 -31.72 -4.31
CA GLU A 210 19.38 -31.25 -5.03
C GLU A 210 19.55 -29.80 -5.51
N ARG A 211 20.34 -29.01 -4.79
CA ARG A 211 20.79 -27.67 -5.22
C ARG A 211 21.57 -27.71 -6.53
N THR A 212 22.38 -28.75 -6.73
CA THR A 212 23.18 -28.98 -7.95
C THR A 212 22.34 -29.46 -9.13
N ARG A 213 21.17 -30.08 -8.88
CA ARG A 213 20.23 -30.47 -9.95
C ARG A 213 19.40 -29.28 -10.44
N LEU A 214 18.95 -28.42 -9.52
CA LEU A 214 18.19 -27.21 -9.87
C LEU A 214 19.04 -26.18 -10.63
N SER A 215 20.34 -26.04 -10.30
CA SER A 215 21.26 -25.19 -11.05
C SER A 215 21.65 -25.71 -12.43
N LYS A 216 21.26 -26.96 -12.77
CA LYS A 216 21.54 -27.61 -14.06
C LYS A 216 20.39 -27.52 -15.05
N PHE A 217 19.26 -26.91 -14.69
CA PHE A 217 18.22 -26.52 -15.63
C PHE A 217 18.40 -25.04 -15.95
N PRO A 218 19.20 -24.67 -16.98
CA PRO A 218 19.15 -23.32 -17.49
C PRO A 218 17.74 -23.06 -18.01
N GLU A 219 17.20 -21.89 -17.69
CA GLU A 219 15.97 -21.38 -18.30
C GLU A 219 16.08 -21.51 -19.84
N PRO A 220 15.06 -22.00 -20.54
CA PRO A 220 15.05 -21.93 -21.99
C PRO A 220 14.97 -20.45 -22.40
N LEU A 221 15.96 -20.05 -23.21
CA LEU A 221 16.10 -18.76 -23.91
C LEU A 221 14.79 -18.22 -24.48
#